data_AF-G9YJ35-F1
#
_entry.id   AF-G9YJ35-F1
#
_cell.length_a   1.000
_cell.length_b   1.000
_cell.length_c   1.000
_cell.angle_alpha   90.00
_cell.angle_beta   90.00
_cell.angle_gamma   90.00
#
_symmetry.space_group_name_H-M   'P 1'
#
loop_
_entity.id
_entity.type
_entity.pdbx_description
1 polymer ?
#
loop_
_entity_poly.entity_id
_entity_poly.type
_entity_poly.pdbx_seq_one_letter_code
_entity_poly.pdbx_strand_id
1 'polypeptide(L)'
;MKAVVNYILDNRYGLSVFFLAAIFLLPFLGMFPLIDPDEPVYGQTAREMLAAGDWLSPRIYGNFWYDKPPLFYWLEMISYSLFGISDYTSRLPSAIMGLATIGTVYIQCRAIFNKHIAFRAAVVLLTSLGFIYIGKAAVTDMTLVFTLTFTMLAFYRKQYYTAYAGCGLALLAKGPVGYAFPAIIMLLYIIFTRRWTLLKEMKIPRGIFLAFLIGLPWYIAMYAVHGAAFTDAFYRISQFHSLCRP
;
A
#
# COMPACT_ATOMS: atom_id res chain seq x y z
N MET A 1 -8.47 36.52 6.33
CA MET A 1 -8.78 35.92 7.65
C MET A 1 -10.13 35.20 7.69
N LYS A 2 -11.28 35.85 7.41
CA LYS A 2 -12.62 35.20 7.41
C LYS A 2 -12.76 33.98 6.49
N ALA A 3 -12.21 34.03 5.27
CA ALA A 3 -12.25 32.90 4.34
C ALA A 3 -11.52 31.64 4.85
N VAL A 4 -10.37 31.83 5.51
CA VAL A 4 -9.59 30.73 6.11
C VAL A 4 -10.35 30.11 7.28
N VAL A 5 -10.94 30.94 8.15
CA VAL A 5 -11.74 30.47 9.28
C VAL A 5 -12.96 29.67 8.80
N ASN A 6 -13.67 30.15 7.78
CA ASN A 6 -14.80 29.43 7.21
C ASN A 6 -14.36 28.08 6.61
N TYR A 7 -13.27 28.05 5.84
CA TYR A 7 -12.72 26.81 5.30
C TYR A 7 -12.37 25.79 6.40
N ILE A 8 -11.75 26.24 7.50
CA ILE A 8 -11.41 25.39 8.64
C ILE A 8 -12.68 24.85 9.30
N LEU A 9 -13.68 25.70 9.54
CA LEU A 9 -14.93 25.29 10.17
C LEU A 9 -15.69 24.26 9.30
N ASP A 10 -15.69 24.45 7.99
CA ASP A 10 -16.35 23.56 7.04
C ASP A 10 -15.65 22.18 6.94
N ASN A 11 -14.32 22.16 7.08
CA ASN A 11 -13.50 20.94 6.95
C ASN A 11 -12.95 20.40 8.27
N ARG A 12 -13.43 20.90 9.41
CA ARG A 12 -12.87 20.60 10.75
C ARG A 12 -12.69 19.12 11.01
N TYR A 13 -13.65 18.28 10.62
CA TYR A 13 -13.56 16.83 10.84
C TYR A 13 -12.44 16.19 10.04
N GLY A 14 -12.24 16.61 8.78
CA GLY A 14 -11.15 16.10 7.94
C GLY A 14 -9.79 16.55 8.45
N LEU A 15 -9.68 17.82 8.84
CA LEU A 15 -8.47 18.37 9.46
C LEU A 15 -8.15 17.66 10.79
N SER A 16 -9.14 17.48 11.66
CA SER A 16 -8.96 16.75 12.92
C SER A 16 -8.48 15.32 12.69
N VAL A 17 -9.09 14.59 11.74
CA VAL A 17 -8.65 13.23 11.40
C VAL A 17 -7.21 13.21 10.90
N PHE A 18 -6.84 14.14 10.01
CA PHE A 18 -5.48 14.23 9.50
C PHE A 18 -4.46 14.50 10.62
N PHE A 19 -4.72 15.51 11.47
CA PHE A 19 -3.81 15.84 12.58
C PHE A 19 -3.72 14.73 13.62
N LEU A 20 -4.85 14.09 13.97
CA LEU A 20 -4.83 12.93 14.86
C LEU A 20 -3.99 11.80 14.27
N ALA A 21 -4.20 11.47 13.00
CA ALA A 21 -3.41 10.42 12.35
C ALA A 21 -1.91 10.77 12.31
N ALA A 22 -1.58 12.03 12.02
CA ALA A 22 -0.20 12.53 12.03
C ALA A 22 0.45 12.37 13.42
N ILE A 23 -0.26 12.74 14.48
CA ILE A 23 0.22 12.63 15.87
C ILE A 23 0.49 11.18 16.28
N PHE A 24 -0.30 10.22 15.81
CA PHE A 24 -0.09 8.81 16.16
C PHE A 24 0.99 8.13 15.30
N LEU A 25 1.05 8.46 14.02
CA LEU A 25 1.89 7.74 13.07
C LEU A 25 3.30 8.33 12.92
N LEU A 26 3.47 9.67 12.90
CA LEU A 26 4.75 10.30 12.56
C LEU A 26 5.77 10.44 13.71
N PRO A 27 5.37 10.72 14.97
CA PRO A 27 6.33 10.85 16.05
C PRO A 27 7.08 9.55 16.33
N PHE A 28 8.34 9.69 16.76
CA PHE A 28 9.15 8.58 17.30
C PHE A 28 9.42 7.42 16.34
N LEU A 29 9.25 7.59 15.03
CA LEU A 29 9.57 6.53 14.05
C LEU A 29 11.03 6.08 14.11
N GLY A 30 11.96 6.97 14.45
CA GLY A 30 13.39 6.65 14.62
C GLY A 30 13.84 6.48 16.07
N MET A 31 12.91 6.34 17.03
CA MET A 31 13.28 6.25 18.45
C MET A 31 13.99 4.94 18.80
N PHE A 32 13.64 3.85 18.11
CA PHE A 32 14.24 2.54 18.27
C PHE A 32 14.82 2.06 16.95
N PRO A 33 15.85 1.18 16.98
CA PRO A 33 16.33 0.49 15.79
C PRO A 33 15.22 -0.27 15.05
N LEU A 34 15.51 -0.72 13.84
CA LEU A 34 14.67 -1.66 13.08
C LEU A 34 14.64 -3.01 13.82
N ILE A 35 13.54 -3.29 14.54
CA ILE A 35 13.42 -4.45 15.44
C ILE A 35 12.59 -5.56 14.79
N ASP A 36 11.60 -5.20 13.98
CA ASP A 36 10.82 -6.20 13.26
C ASP A 36 11.72 -6.88 12.23
N PRO A 37 11.72 -8.22 12.11
CA PRO A 37 12.68 -8.96 11.28
C PRO A 37 12.70 -8.53 9.81
N ASP A 38 11.58 -8.04 9.30
CA ASP A 38 11.47 -7.64 7.91
C ASP A 38 12.00 -6.22 7.67
N GLU A 39 12.01 -5.35 8.69
CA GLU A 39 12.41 -3.95 8.54
C GLU A 39 13.86 -3.77 8.06
N PRO A 40 14.88 -4.43 8.65
CA PRO A 40 16.24 -4.33 8.15
C PRO A 40 16.37 -4.85 6.73
N VAL A 41 15.59 -5.87 6.35
CA VAL A 41 15.64 -6.45 4.99
C VAL A 41 15.13 -5.43 3.98
N TYR A 42 13.98 -4.81 4.23
CA TYR A 42 13.42 -3.82 3.32
C TYR A 42 14.31 -2.57 3.22
N GLY A 43 14.69 -2.00 4.36
CA GLY A 43 15.52 -0.80 4.40
C GLY A 43 16.90 -1.02 3.80
N GLN A 44 17.54 -2.16 4.05
CA GLN A 44 18.83 -2.49 3.45
C GLN A 44 18.73 -2.68 1.94
N THR A 45 17.65 -3.33 1.48
CA THR A 45 17.41 -3.53 0.04
C THR A 45 17.25 -2.20 -0.68
N ALA A 46 16.38 -1.32 -0.15
CA ALA A 46 16.17 0.02 -0.71
C ALA A 46 17.46 0.86 -0.68
N ARG A 47 18.27 0.74 0.38
CA ARG A 47 19.56 1.42 0.50
C ARG A 47 20.54 1.00 -0.60
N GLU A 48 20.68 -0.31 -0.83
CA GLU A 48 21.59 -0.83 -1.87
C GLU A 48 21.10 -0.53 -3.28
N MET A 49 19.79 -0.61 -3.53
CA MET A 49 19.19 -0.18 -4.80
C MET A 49 19.52 1.29 -5.08
N LEU A 50 19.34 2.16 -4.08
CA LEU A 50 19.62 3.59 -4.21
C LEU A 50 21.11 3.86 -4.45
N ALA A 51 21.99 3.21 -3.70
CA ALA A 51 23.45 3.35 -3.87
C ALA A 51 23.92 2.86 -5.25
N ALA A 52 23.27 1.84 -5.82
CA ALA A 52 23.57 1.33 -7.16
C ALA A 52 22.92 2.15 -8.28
N GLY A 53 22.01 3.07 -7.97
CA GLY A 53 21.19 3.77 -8.98
C GLY A 53 20.23 2.84 -9.75
N ASP A 54 19.97 1.63 -9.24
CA ASP A 54 19.12 0.63 -9.89
C ASP A 54 17.73 0.61 -9.24
N TRP A 55 16.76 1.20 -9.93
CA TRP A 55 15.35 1.22 -9.52
C TRP A 55 14.59 -0.01 -10.00
N LEU A 56 15.19 -0.87 -10.83
CA LEU A 56 14.54 -2.05 -11.35
C LEU A 56 14.75 -3.26 -10.42
N SER A 57 16.00 -3.55 -10.07
CA SER A 57 16.37 -4.85 -9.48
C SER A 57 16.65 -4.76 -7.98
N PRO A 58 15.76 -5.27 -7.11
CA PRO A 58 16.02 -5.30 -5.69
C PRO A 58 17.26 -6.14 -5.39
N ARG A 59 18.07 -5.68 -4.44
CA ARG A 59 19.35 -6.28 -4.09
C ARG A 59 19.66 -6.09 -2.61
N ILE A 60 20.20 -7.11 -1.98
CA ILE A 60 20.61 -7.08 -0.57
C ILE A 60 21.90 -7.88 -0.40
N TYR A 61 22.83 -7.34 0.39
CA TYR A 61 24.16 -7.90 0.62
C TYR A 61 24.91 -8.23 -0.69
N GLY A 62 24.78 -7.36 -1.70
CA GLY A 62 25.43 -7.51 -3.00
C GLY A 62 24.82 -8.55 -3.94
N ASN A 63 23.70 -9.19 -3.55
CA ASN A 63 23.00 -10.18 -4.37
C ASN A 63 21.61 -9.67 -4.77
N PHE A 64 21.10 -10.09 -5.93
CA PHE A 64 19.71 -9.78 -6.31
C PHE A 64 18.72 -10.49 -5.40
N TRP A 65 17.66 -9.77 -5.01
CA TRP A 65 16.66 -10.18 -4.04
C TRP A 65 15.26 -10.20 -4.67
N TYR A 66 14.85 -11.35 -5.22
CA TYR A 66 13.62 -11.49 -5.99
C TYR A 66 12.37 -11.84 -5.16
N ASP A 67 12.32 -11.47 -3.88
CA ASP A 67 11.20 -11.85 -2.99
C ASP A 67 9.94 -10.98 -3.18
N LYS A 68 10.09 -9.66 -3.19
CA LYS A 68 8.96 -8.72 -3.25
C LYS A 68 9.05 -7.79 -4.47
N PRO A 69 7.90 -7.34 -5.00
CA PRO A 69 7.89 -6.32 -6.04
C PRO A 69 8.23 -4.93 -5.46
N PRO A 70 8.42 -3.91 -6.31
CA PRO A 70 9.33 -2.82 -5.98
C PRO A 70 8.66 -1.65 -5.28
N LEU A 71 7.33 -1.64 -5.15
CA LEU A 71 6.60 -0.42 -4.77
C LEU A 71 7.08 0.14 -3.43
N PHE A 72 7.26 -0.72 -2.43
CA PHE A 72 7.71 -0.27 -1.13
C PHE A 72 9.18 0.17 -1.16
N TYR A 73 10.05 -0.56 -1.86
CA TYR A 73 11.45 -0.15 -2.06
C TYR A 73 11.54 1.22 -2.74
N TRP A 74 10.70 1.51 -3.74
CA TRP A 74 10.66 2.82 -4.39
C TRP A 74 10.26 3.92 -3.41
N LEU A 75 9.27 3.67 -2.55
CA LEU A 75 8.89 4.65 -1.53
C LEU A 75 10.02 4.90 -0.52
N GLU A 76 10.72 3.86 -0.09
CA GLU A 76 11.91 3.99 0.77
C GLU A 76 13.06 4.70 0.07
N MET A 77 13.37 4.37 -1.19
CA MET A 77 14.40 5.05 -1.98
C MET A 77 14.10 6.54 -2.16
N ILE A 78 12.84 6.91 -2.41
CA ILE A 78 12.40 8.31 -2.46
C ILE A 78 12.60 8.96 -1.08
N SER A 79 12.20 8.30 0.00
CA SER A 79 12.37 8.79 1.37
C SER A 79 13.85 9.06 1.70
N TYR A 80 14.72 8.09 1.41
CA TYR A 80 16.17 8.20 1.61
C TYR A 80 16.80 9.29 0.76
N SER A 81 16.35 9.46 -0.49
CA SER A 81 16.86 10.51 -1.37
C SER A 81 16.50 11.91 -0.86
N LEU A 82 15.34 12.08 -0.22
CA LEU A 82 14.86 13.38 0.27
C LEU A 82 15.37 13.73 1.66
N PHE A 83 15.52 12.73 2.54
CA PHE A 83 15.73 12.95 3.98
C PHE A 83 16.98 12.26 4.55
N GLY A 84 17.74 11.55 3.72
CA GLY A 84 18.88 10.74 4.14
C GLY A 84 18.47 9.35 4.64
N ILE A 85 19.45 8.48 4.87
CA ILE A 85 19.23 7.09 5.32
C ILE A 85 19.22 7.05 6.84
N SER A 86 18.11 6.61 7.42
CA SER A 86 17.89 6.44 8.86
C SER A 86 16.68 5.55 9.14
N ASP A 87 16.57 5.04 10.37
CA ASP A 87 15.40 4.24 10.80
C ASP A 87 14.08 5.01 10.66
N TYR A 88 14.11 6.32 10.93
CA TYR A 88 12.96 7.22 10.74
C TYR A 88 12.51 7.21 9.28
N THR A 89 13.44 7.37 8.35
CA THR A 89 13.16 7.47 6.92
C THR A 89 12.79 6.14 6.28
N SER A 90 13.18 4.99 6.86
CA SER A 90 12.72 3.66 6.45
C SER A 90 11.24 3.45 6.79
N ARG A 91 10.80 3.95 7.96
CA ARG A 91 9.42 3.81 8.43
C ARG A 91 8.48 4.91 7.91
N LEU A 92 9.03 6.04 7.46
CA LEU A 92 8.27 7.18 6.96
C LEU A 92 7.30 6.81 5.82
N PRO A 93 7.69 6.01 4.80
CA PRO A 93 6.76 5.49 3.80
C PRO A 93 5.52 4.81 4.38
N SER A 94 5.70 3.89 5.34
CA SER A 94 4.59 3.20 6.00
C SER A 94 3.69 4.18 6.74
N ALA A 95 4.27 5.14 7.47
CA ALA A 95 3.48 6.14 8.19
C ALA A 95 2.66 7.00 7.21
N ILE A 96 3.24 7.40 6.07
CA ILE A 96 2.54 8.13 5.01
C ILE A 96 1.41 7.28 4.40
N MET A 97 1.65 5.99 4.14
CA MET A 97 0.59 5.07 3.67
C MET A 97 -0.52 4.90 4.72
N GLY A 98 -0.18 4.90 6.00
CA GLY A 98 -1.12 4.94 7.13
C GLY A 98 -2.00 6.20 7.10
N LEU A 99 -1.39 7.37 6.95
CA LEU A 99 -2.09 8.65 6.79
C LEU A 99 -3.02 8.65 5.57
N ALA A 100 -2.52 8.16 4.43
CA ALA A 100 -3.28 8.05 3.19
C ALA A 100 -4.47 7.09 3.35
N THR A 101 -4.32 6.00 4.11
CA THR A 101 -5.40 5.05 4.41
C THR A 101 -6.48 5.72 5.25
N ILE A 102 -6.10 6.39 6.34
CA ILE A 102 -7.05 7.11 7.20
C ILE A 102 -7.79 8.21 6.41
N GLY A 103 -7.06 8.97 5.59
CA GLY A 103 -7.65 9.98 4.70
C GLY A 103 -8.64 9.38 3.71
N THR A 104 -8.29 8.25 3.10
CA THR A 104 -9.16 7.52 2.15
C THR A 104 -10.42 7.03 2.83
N VAL A 105 -10.31 6.43 4.02
CA VAL A 105 -11.47 6.00 4.82
C VAL A 105 -12.37 7.19 5.12
N TYR A 106 -11.82 8.31 5.60
CA TYR A 106 -12.61 9.50 5.90
C TYR A 106 -13.33 10.05 4.66
N ILE A 107 -12.62 10.24 3.54
CA ILE A 107 -13.18 10.82 2.31
C ILE A 107 -14.29 9.92 1.75
N GLN A 108 -14.01 8.62 1.63
CA GLN A 108 -14.96 7.68 1.02
C GLN A 108 -16.15 7.41 1.94
N CYS A 109 -15.95 7.21 3.24
CA CYS A 109 -17.06 7.04 4.20
C CYS A 109 -17.91 8.30 4.31
N ARG A 110 -17.33 9.51 4.18
CA ARG A 110 -18.10 10.76 4.15
C ARG A 110 -19.03 10.80 2.96
N ALA A 111 -18.56 10.34 1.80
CA ALA A 111 -19.32 10.33 0.56
C ALA A 111 -20.36 9.20 0.48
N ILE A 112 -20.14 8.09 1.18
CA ILE A 112 -21.08 6.96 1.28
C ILE A 112 -22.15 7.24 2.33
N PHE A 113 -21.76 7.80 3.47
CA PHE A 113 -22.62 8.04 4.62
C PHE A 113 -22.68 9.55 4.93
N ASN A 114 -21.96 10.00 5.97
CA ASN A 114 -21.89 11.39 6.36
C ASN A 114 -20.58 11.67 7.13
N LYS A 115 -20.29 12.95 7.38
CA LYS A 115 -19.06 13.41 8.04
C LYS A 115 -18.85 12.86 9.45
N HIS A 116 -19.93 12.56 10.20
CA HIS A 116 -19.83 12.07 11.58
C HIS A 116 -19.47 10.59 11.61
N ILE A 117 -20.10 9.77 10.75
CA ILE A 117 -19.76 8.35 10.59
C ILE A 117 -18.33 8.21 10.06
N ALA A 118 -17.96 9.03 9.07
CA ALA A 118 -16.60 9.04 8.53
C ALA A 118 -15.53 9.36 9.58
N PHE A 119 -15.78 10.37 10.41
CA PHE A 119 -14.89 10.72 11.51
C PHE A 119 -14.74 9.56 12.49
N ARG A 120 -15.85 8.95 12.93
CA ARG A 120 -15.81 7.81 13.87
C ARG A 120 -15.10 6.60 13.27
N ALA A 121 -15.37 6.27 12.01
CA ALA A 121 -14.70 5.16 11.32
C ALA A 121 -13.19 5.37 11.23
N ALA A 122 -12.75 6.58 10.88
CA ALA A 122 -11.34 6.95 10.84
C ALA A 122 -10.67 6.85 12.22
N VAL A 123 -11.34 7.34 13.28
CA VAL A 123 -10.83 7.23 14.66
C VAL A 123 -10.73 5.78 15.11
N VAL A 124 -11.76 4.96 14.87
CA VAL A 124 -11.74 3.53 15.23
C VAL A 124 -10.57 2.82 14.56
N LEU A 125 -10.35 3.05 13.26
CA LEU A 125 -9.20 2.47 12.55
C LEU A 125 -7.87 2.98 13.12
N LEU A 126 -7.74 4.28 13.37
CA LEU A 126 -6.53 4.87 13.91
C LEU A 126 -6.18 4.33 15.31
N THR A 127 -7.18 4.02 16.13
CA THR A 127 -6.99 3.44 17.47
C THR A 127 -6.74 1.93 17.47
N SER A 128 -6.80 1.27 16.31
CA SER A 128 -6.47 -0.14 16.20
C SER A 128 -4.98 -0.35 16.40
N LEU A 129 -4.60 -1.13 17.42
CA LEU A 129 -3.21 -1.43 17.73
C LEU A 129 -2.45 -2.02 16.55
N GLY A 130 -3.09 -2.94 15.82
CA GLY A 130 -2.49 -3.55 14.63
C GLY A 130 -2.21 -2.53 13.52
N PHE A 131 -3.11 -1.57 13.33
CA PHE A 131 -2.93 -0.49 12.34
C PHE A 131 -1.79 0.45 12.72
N ILE A 132 -1.71 0.86 13.99
CA ILE A 132 -0.61 1.69 14.48
C ILE A 132 0.72 0.95 14.33
N TYR A 133 0.77 -0.34 14.70
CA TYR A 133 1.98 -1.15 14.59
C TYR A 133 2.51 -1.19 13.17
N ILE A 134 1.71 -1.66 12.21
CA ILE A 134 2.14 -1.75 10.81
C ILE A 134 2.39 -0.37 10.19
N GLY A 135 1.66 0.65 10.62
CA GLY A 135 1.86 2.03 10.19
C GLY A 135 3.19 2.64 10.64
N LYS A 136 3.83 2.05 11.66
CA LYS A 136 5.13 2.48 12.19
C LYS A 136 6.26 1.51 11.89
N ALA A 137 5.98 0.38 11.26
CA ALA A 137 6.98 -0.59 10.82
C ALA A 137 7.33 -0.37 9.34
N ALA A 138 8.61 -0.43 9.00
CA ALA A 138 9.10 -0.37 7.62
C ALA A 138 8.81 -1.67 6.85
N VAL A 139 7.54 -1.96 6.61
CA VAL A 139 7.06 -3.21 5.99
C VAL A 139 6.08 -2.96 4.84
N THR A 140 6.06 -3.89 3.89
CA THR A 140 5.18 -3.84 2.70
C THR A 140 3.69 -3.85 3.04
N ASP A 141 3.31 -4.40 4.19
CA ASP A 141 1.93 -4.62 4.61
C ASP A 141 1.10 -3.34 4.72
N MET A 142 1.68 -2.24 5.20
CA MET A 142 0.97 -0.97 5.31
C MET A 142 0.61 -0.40 3.92
N THR A 143 1.49 -0.59 2.93
CA THR A 143 1.21 -0.23 1.53
C THR A 143 0.12 -1.10 0.93
N LEU A 144 0.10 -2.39 1.26
CA LEU A 144 -0.99 -3.30 0.87
C LEU A 144 -2.32 -2.87 1.51
N VAL A 145 -2.33 -2.55 2.81
CA VAL A 145 -3.54 -2.07 3.52
C VAL A 145 -4.10 -0.81 2.85
N PHE A 146 -3.24 0.15 2.49
CA PHE A 146 -3.66 1.34 1.76
C PHE A 146 -4.30 0.98 0.41
N THR A 147 -3.59 0.23 -0.42
CA THR A 147 -4.04 -0.11 -1.79
C THR A 147 -5.33 -0.94 -1.78
N LEU A 148 -5.47 -1.89 -0.86
CA LEU A 148 -6.70 -2.66 -0.68
C LEU A 148 -7.87 -1.79 -0.22
N THR A 149 -7.65 -0.93 0.78
CA THR A 149 -8.69 -0.03 1.31
C THR A 149 -9.18 0.93 0.22
N PHE A 150 -8.24 1.53 -0.51
CA PHE A 150 -8.50 2.39 -1.66
C PHE A 150 -9.31 1.66 -2.74
N THR A 151 -8.90 0.44 -3.09
CA THR A 151 -9.57 -0.41 -4.09
C THR A 151 -11.01 -0.75 -3.68
N MET A 152 -11.21 -1.24 -2.46
CA MET A 152 -12.52 -1.71 -2.00
C MET A 152 -13.52 -0.56 -1.86
N LEU A 153 -13.09 0.58 -1.34
CA LEU A 153 -13.96 1.75 -1.20
C LEU A 153 -14.30 2.38 -2.55
N ALA A 154 -13.33 2.42 -3.48
CA ALA A 154 -13.58 2.84 -4.87
C ALA A 154 -14.58 1.90 -5.57
N PHE A 155 -14.41 0.58 -5.42
CA PHE A 155 -15.34 -0.42 -5.95
C PHE A 155 -16.75 -0.23 -5.40
N TYR A 156 -16.89 -0.06 -4.08
CA TYR A 156 -18.19 0.15 -3.43
C TYR A 156 -18.90 1.41 -3.95
N ARG A 157 -18.14 2.47 -4.27
CA ARG A 157 -18.62 3.70 -4.89
C ARG A 157 -18.82 3.63 -6.41
N LYS A 158 -18.65 2.45 -7.01
CA LYS A 158 -18.69 2.24 -8.47
C LYS A 158 -17.65 3.07 -9.25
N GLN A 159 -16.57 3.46 -8.60
CA GLN A 159 -15.41 4.12 -9.22
C GLN A 159 -14.44 3.06 -9.75
N TYR A 160 -14.89 2.30 -10.76
CA TYR A 160 -14.21 1.06 -11.17
C TYR A 160 -12.77 1.29 -11.66
N TYR A 161 -12.50 2.33 -12.46
CA TYR A 161 -11.14 2.63 -12.92
C TYR A 161 -10.18 2.93 -11.75
N THR A 162 -10.65 3.63 -10.73
CA THR A 162 -9.91 3.89 -9.50
C THR A 162 -9.64 2.59 -8.73
N ALA A 163 -10.62 1.68 -8.67
CA ALA A 163 -10.42 0.36 -8.08
C ALA A 163 -9.39 -0.47 -8.86
N TYR A 164 -9.46 -0.51 -10.19
CA TYR A 164 -8.48 -1.21 -11.01
C TYR A 164 -7.07 -0.63 -10.88
N ALA A 165 -6.93 0.69 -10.77
CA ALA A 165 -5.64 1.32 -10.47
C ALA A 165 -5.10 0.87 -9.11
N GLY A 166 -5.97 0.80 -8.09
CA GLY A 166 -5.63 0.24 -6.79
C GLY A 166 -5.20 -1.24 -6.85
N CYS A 167 -5.85 -2.08 -7.65
CA CYS A 167 -5.43 -3.46 -7.90
C CYS A 167 -4.04 -3.54 -8.55
N GLY A 168 -3.73 -2.64 -9.50
CA GLY A 168 -2.41 -2.56 -10.12
C GLY A 168 -1.32 -2.15 -9.14
N LEU A 169 -1.62 -1.20 -8.24
CA LEU A 169 -0.70 -0.82 -7.16
C LEU A 169 -0.52 -1.96 -6.14
N ALA A 170 -1.59 -2.68 -5.79
CA ALA A 170 -1.51 -3.84 -4.90
C ALA A 170 -0.67 -4.97 -5.51
N LEU A 171 -0.72 -5.16 -6.83
CA LEU A 171 0.15 -6.08 -7.57
C LEU A 171 1.63 -5.71 -7.44
N LEU A 172 1.97 -4.41 -7.46
CA LEU A 172 3.34 -3.93 -7.20
C LEU A 172 3.72 -3.92 -5.72
N ALA A 173 2.75 -3.93 -4.80
CA ALA A 173 3.01 -3.94 -3.37
C ALA A 173 3.40 -5.34 -2.85
N LYS A 174 2.64 -6.37 -3.26
CA LYS A 174 2.71 -7.70 -2.62
C LYS A 174 2.65 -8.87 -3.62
N GLY A 175 2.81 -8.62 -4.91
CA GLY A 175 2.80 -9.71 -5.89
C GLY A 175 1.40 -10.04 -6.42
N PRO A 176 1.28 -11.16 -7.15
CA PRO A 176 0.00 -11.67 -7.64
C PRO A 176 -1.07 -11.80 -6.54
N VAL A 177 -0.64 -12.09 -5.31
CA VAL A 177 -1.49 -12.15 -4.12
C VAL A 177 -2.21 -10.82 -3.89
N GLY A 178 -1.51 -9.68 -4.00
CA GLY A 178 -2.10 -8.35 -3.82
C GLY A 178 -3.21 -8.03 -4.83
N TYR A 179 -3.14 -8.59 -6.04
CA TYR A 179 -4.21 -8.48 -7.04
C TYR A 179 -5.35 -9.49 -6.82
N ALA A 180 -5.01 -10.72 -6.45
CA ALA A 180 -5.97 -11.80 -6.27
C ALA A 180 -6.95 -11.53 -5.12
N PHE A 181 -6.46 -11.05 -3.97
CA PHE A 181 -7.30 -10.74 -2.80
C PHE A 181 -8.48 -9.80 -3.10
N PRO A 182 -8.28 -8.58 -3.64
CA PRO A 182 -9.39 -7.68 -3.93
C PRO A 182 -10.30 -8.24 -5.03
N ALA A 183 -9.76 -8.95 -6.02
CA ALA A 183 -10.56 -9.60 -7.06
C ALA A 183 -11.50 -10.67 -6.50
N ILE A 184 -11.00 -11.52 -5.60
CA ILE A 184 -11.77 -12.55 -4.91
C ILE A 184 -12.84 -11.91 -4.02
N ILE A 185 -12.50 -10.89 -3.24
CA ILE A 185 -13.46 -10.18 -2.38
C ILE A 185 -14.59 -9.56 -3.21
N MET A 186 -14.27 -8.89 -4.32
CA MET A 186 -15.27 -8.32 -5.23
C MET A 186 -16.17 -9.41 -5.84
N LEU A 187 -15.59 -10.54 -6.25
CA LEU A 187 -16.34 -11.66 -6.79
C LEU A 187 -17.29 -12.28 -5.76
N LEU A 188 -16.79 -12.56 -4.55
CA LEU A 188 -17.61 -13.09 -3.45
C LEU A 188 -18.74 -12.11 -3.09
N TYR A 189 -18.46 -10.80 -3.04
CA TYR A 189 -19.49 -9.79 -2.83
C TYR A 189 -20.60 -9.86 -3.89
N ILE A 190 -20.24 -9.99 -5.18
CA ILE A 190 -21.22 -10.10 -6.27
C ILE A 190 -22.05 -11.39 -6.14
N ILE A 191 -21.39 -12.51 -5.82
CA ILE A 191 -22.04 -13.82 -5.64
C ILE A 191 -23.05 -13.75 -4.48
N PHE A 192 -22.61 -13.30 -3.30
CA PHE A 192 -23.46 -13.26 -2.11
C PHE A 192 -24.58 -12.22 -2.21
N THR A 193 -24.35 -11.07 -2.85
CA THR A 193 -25.40 -10.07 -3.08
C THR A 193 -26.28 -10.37 -4.30
N ARG A 194 -25.93 -11.39 -5.09
CA ARG A 194 -26.57 -11.76 -6.37
C ARG A 194 -26.69 -10.59 -7.36
N ARG A 195 -25.78 -9.60 -7.28
CA ARG A 195 -25.79 -8.39 -8.10
C ARG A 195 -24.98 -8.55 -9.38
N TRP A 196 -25.39 -9.50 -10.23
CA TRP A 196 -24.68 -9.83 -11.48
C TRP A 196 -24.57 -8.66 -12.47
N THR A 197 -25.46 -7.66 -12.37
CA THR A 197 -25.38 -6.42 -13.16
C THR A 197 -24.07 -5.68 -12.96
N LEU A 198 -23.44 -5.79 -11.78
CA LEU A 198 -22.16 -5.16 -11.49
C LEU A 198 -21.05 -5.64 -12.41
N LEU A 199 -21.04 -6.91 -12.83
CA LEU A 199 -20.03 -7.43 -13.77
C LEU A 199 -20.04 -6.68 -15.11
N LYS A 200 -21.23 -6.25 -15.56
CA LYS A 200 -21.40 -5.44 -16.77
C LYS A 200 -20.93 -4.00 -16.54
N GLU A 201 -21.28 -3.42 -15.39
CA GLU A 201 -20.91 -2.05 -15.02
C GLU A 201 -19.39 -1.87 -14.81
N MET A 202 -18.71 -2.92 -14.33
CA MET A 202 -17.28 -2.94 -14.04
C MET A 202 -16.40 -2.79 -15.27
N LYS A 203 -16.91 -3.00 -16.50
CA LYS A 203 -16.11 -2.89 -17.74
C LYS A 203 -14.82 -3.71 -17.67
N ILE A 204 -14.95 -4.97 -17.24
CA ILE A 204 -13.87 -5.87 -16.82
C ILE A 204 -12.65 -5.86 -17.77
N PRO A 205 -12.78 -5.98 -19.11
CA PRO A 205 -11.61 -6.01 -19.99
C PRO A 205 -10.75 -4.75 -19.90
N ARG A 206 -11.39 -3.56 -19.90
CA ARG A 206 -10.68 -2.27 -19.81
C ARG A 206 -10.06 -2.07 -18.43
N GLY A 207 -10.74 -2.57 -17.40
CA GLY A 207 -10.26 -2.52 -16.03
C GLY A 207 -9.03 -3.39 -15.78
N ILE A 208 -9.09 -4.65 -16.21
CA ILE A 208 -7.96 -5.58 -16.13
C ILE A 208 -6.76 -5.03 -16.90
N PHE A 209 -7.00 -4.49 -18.11
CA PHE A 209 -5.95 -3.83 -18.89
C PHE A 209 -5.29 -2.69 -18.11
N LEU A 210 -6.06 -1.82 -17.45
CA LEU A 210 -5.51 -0.73 -16.64
C LEU A 210 -4.69 -1.24 -15.44
N ALA A 211 -5.21 -2.24 -14.71
CA ALA A 211 -4.51 -2.80 -13.55
C ALA A 211 -3.15 -3.41 -13.97
N PHE A 212 -3.13 -4.13 -15.09
CA PHE A 212 -1.91 -4.71 -15.64
C PHE A 212 -0.99 -3.68 -16.29
N LEU A 213 -1.52 -2.62 -16.89
CA LEU A 213 -0.71 -1.51 -17.39
C LEU A 213 0.08 -0.85 -16.25
N ILE A 214 -0.48 -0.80 -15.05
CA ILE A 214 0.21 -0.26 -13.87
C ILE A 214 1.15 -1.31 -13.28
N GLY A 215 0.68 -2.54 -13.08
CA GLY A 215 1.40 -3.52 -12.29
C GLY A 215 2.38 -4.43 -13.03
N LEU A 216 2.13 -4.77 -14.30
CA LEU A 216 2.99 -5.70 -15.06
C LEU A 216 4.30 -5.12 -15.60
N PRO A 217 4.45 -3.82 -15.93
CA PRO A 217 5.68 -3.34 -16.57
C PRO A 217 6.95 -3.70 -15.81
N TRP A 218 6.93 -3.64 -14.48
CA TRP A 218 8.08 -4.04 -13.67
C TRP A 218 8.39 -5.53 -13.79
N TYR A 219 7.40 -6.42 -13.74
CA TYR A 219 7.62 -7.86 -13.90
C TYR A 219 8.19 -8.20 -15.27
N ILE A 220 7.68 -7.53 -16.32
CA ILE A 220 8.16 -7.70 -17.69
C ILE A 220 9.62 -7.24 -17.78
N ALA A 221 9.95 -6.07 -17.23
CA ALA A 221 11.31 -5.55 -17.21
C ALA A 221 12.27 -6.43 -16.41
N MET A 222 11.85 -6.93 -15.23
CA MET A 222 12.61 -7.87 -14.42
C MET A 222 12.90 -9.16 -15.16
N TYR A 223 11.90 -9.74 -15.83
CA TYR A 223 12.09 -10.94 -16.63
C TYR A 223 13.01 -10.69 -17.84
N ALA A 224 12.89 -9.54 -18.50
CA ALA A 224 13.73 -9.20 -19.64
C ALA A 224 15.22 -9.05 -19.26
N VAL A 225 15.51 -8.56 -18.04
CA VAL A 225 16.89 -8.36 -17.57
C VAL A 225 17.47 -9.60 -16.89
N HIS A 226 16.69 -10.28 -16.04
CA HIS A 226 17.17 -11.37 -15.18
C HIS A 226 16.75 -12.77 -15.62
N GLY A 227 15.85 -12.88 -16.60
CA GLY A 227 15.41 -14.15 -17.17
C GLY A 227 14.79 -15.11 -16.16
N ALA A 228 15.11 -16.40 -16.33
CA ALA A 228 14.56 -17.48 -15.51
C ALA A 228 14.96 -17.39 -14.03
N ALA A 229 16.10 -16.76 -13.70
CA ALA A 229 16.54 -16.61 -12.31
C ALA A 229 15.52 -15.82 -11.47
N PHE A 230 14.89 -14.81 -12.06
CA PHE A 230 13.82 -14.05 -11.41
C PHE A 230 12.58 -14.91 -11.15
N THR A 231 12.07 -15.61 -12.18
CA THR A 231 10.86 -16.43 -12.04
C THR A 231 11.07 -17.57 -11.07
N ASP A 232 12.20 -18.27 -11.19
CA ASP A 232 12.50 -19.44 -10.40
C ASP A 232 12.66 -19.10 -8.91
N ALA A 233 13.20 -17.92 -8.59
CA ALA A 233 13.30 -17.44 -7.22
C ALA A 233 11.94 -16.95 -6.68
N PHE A 234 11.19 -16.17 -7.48
CA PHE A 234 9.89 -15.64 -7.11
C PHE A 234 8.88 -16.75 -6.77
N TYR A 235 8.89 -17.86 -7.53
CA TYR A 235 8.06 -19.03 -7.25
C TYR A 235 8.61 -19.90 -6.11
N ARG A 236 9.94 -20.05 -5.95
CA ARG A 236 10.51 -20.85 -4.84
C ARG A 236 10.21 -20.26 -3.48
N ILE A 237 10.30 -18.94 -3.34
CA ILE A 237 10.05 -18.26 -2.07
C ILE A 237 8.57 -18.39 -1.68
N SER A 238 7.67 -18.42 -2.66
CA SER A 238 6.24 -18.73 -2.45
C SER A 238 6.03 -20.14 -1.87
N GLN A 239 6.93 -21.10 -2.14
CA GLN A 239 6.86 -22.48 -1.61
C GLN A 239 7.67 -22.71 -0.33
N PHE A 240 8.78 -22.00 -0.13
CA PHE A 240 9.64 -22.17 1.05
C PHE A 240 9.00 -21.62 2.33
N HIS A 241 8.23 -20.53 2.23
CA HIS A 241 7.51 -19.97 3.38
C HIS A 241 6.44 -20.91 3.96
N SER A 242 5.98 -21.92 3.19
CA SER A 242 5.08 -22.98 3.67
C SER A 242 5.77 -24.17 4.32
N LEU A 243 7.09 -24.33 4.19
CA LEU A 243 7.83 -25.51 4.70
C LEU A 243 8.65 -25.23 5.97
N CYS A 244 8.93 -23.96 6.30
CA CYS A 244 9.77 -23.57 7.44
C CYS A 244 9.03 -22.88 8.58
N ARG A 245 7.68 -22.99 8.64
CA ARG A 245 6.96 -22.72 9.89
C ARG A 245 6.75 -24.05 10.61
N PRO A 246 7.25 -24.22 11.85
CA PRO A 246 6.94 -25.40 12.66
C PRO A 246 5.44 -25.54 12.92
#